data_AF-A0A7W8A9W6-F1
#
_entry.id   AF-A0A7W8A9W6-F1
#
_cell.length_a   1.000
_cell.length_b   1.000
_cell.length_c   1.000
_cell.angle_alpha   90.00
_cell.angle_beta   90.00
_cell.angle_gamma   90.00
#
_symmetry.space_group_name_H-M   'P 1'
#
loop_
_entity.id
_entity.type
_entity.pdbx_description
1 polymer ?
#
loop_
_entity_poly.entity_id
_entity_poly.type
_entity_poly.pdbx_seq_one_letter_code
_entity_poly.pdbx_strand_id
1 'polypeptide(L)'
;MRVLITSTSHAFEWLAEPVAVERFTAKEALDSLRERVGPGDVAAARVLVRQLDRLPLALAVAAASIVGPPRIRYSAYVERLRAEPIDGLLARPSGEAYPRGVAQATLLALHAVSGQSRVLLRELSVLSPPTGARCRLPTNSPIFGLDRRLIE
;
A
#
# COMPACT_ATOMS: atom_id res chain seq x y z
N MET A 1 -27.54 6.55 22.52
CA MET A 1 -26.87 6.46 21.20
C MET A 1 -25.48 5.92 21.42
N ARG A 2 -25.04 4.91 20.65
CA ARG A 2 -23.66 4.40 20.69
C ARG A 2 -23.01 4.73 19.35
N VAL A 3 -21.79 5.26 19.37
CA VAL A 3 -21.04 5.66 18.19
C VAL A 3 -19.71 4.91 18.19
N LEU A 4 -19.35 4.30 17.07
CA LEU A 4 -18.04 3.69 16.84
C LEU A 4 -17.23 4.61 15.92
N ILE A 5 -16.03 4.97 16.34
CA ILE A 5 -15.12 5.84 15.60
C ILE A 5 -13.90 5.01 15.20
N THR A 6 -13.50 5.09 13.93
CA THR A 6 -12.22 4.55 13.46
C THR A 6 -11.26 5.72 13.19
N SER A 7 -10.05 5.64 13.72
CA SER A 7 -9.02 6.67 13.57
C SER A 7 -7.64 5.99 13.54
N THR A 8 -6.72 6.51 12.73
CA THR A 8 -5.29 6.17 12.79
C THR A 8 -4.53 7.06 13.78
N SER A 9 -5.14 8.16 14.23
CA SER A 9 -4.58 9.10 15.19
C SER A 9 -5.00 8.74 16.61
N HIS A 10 -4.01 8.62 17.49
CA HIS A 10 -4.16 8.45 18.94
C HIS A 10 -4.62 9.75 19.65
N ALA A 11 -4.72 10.88 18.94
CA ALA A 11 -5.18 12.14 19.52
C ALA A 11 -6.64 12.11 20.00
N PHE A 12 -7.39 11.03 19.75
CA PHE A 12 -8.78 10.83 20.15
C PHE A 12 -8.95 9.87 21.33
N GLU A 13 -7.87 9.34 21.90
CA GLU A 13 -7.95 8.40 23.04
C GLU A 13 -8.58 9.03 24.29
N TRP A 14 -8.60 10.36 24.40
CA TRP A 14 -9.31 11.06 25.49
C TRP A 14 -10.84 11.06 25.34
N LEU A 15 -11.36 10.81 24.13
CA LEU A 15 -12.80 10.91 23.82
C LEU A 15 -13.55 9.58 24.02
N ALA A 16 -12.85 8.45 23.92
CA ALA A 16 -13.44 7.12 23.99
C ALA A 16 -12.42 6.08 24.42
N GLU A 17 -12.90 4.93 24.91
CA GLU A 17 -12.05 3.77 25.16
C GLU A 17 -11.49 3.22 23.83
N PRO A 18 -10.15 3.17 23.66
CA PRO A 18 -9.55 2.73 22.41
C PRO A 18 -9.62 1.21 22.27
N VAL A 19 -10.05 0.74 21.10
CA VAL A 19 -9.91 -0.66 20.68
C VAL A 19 -8.80 -0.72 19.64
N ALA A 20 -7.62 -1.19 20.05
CA ALA A 20 -6.47 -1.29 19.17
C ALA A 20 -6.68 -2.37 18.10
N VAL A 21 -6.54 -2.00 16.83
CA VAL A 21 -6.53 -2.97 15.72
C VAL A 21 -5.09 -3.38 15.47
N GLU A 22 -4.75 -4.59 15.89
CA GLU A 22 -3.40 -5.13 15.72
C GLU A 22 -3.16 -5.74 14.32
N ARG A 23 -1.88 -6.03 14.04
CA ARG A 23 -1.48 -6.86 12.91
C ARG A 23 -1.99 -8.29 13.13
N PHE A 24 -2.11 -9.05 12.06
CA PHE A 24 -2.41 -10.47 12.20
C PHE A 24 -1.32 -11.21 12.98
N THR A 25 -1.72 -12.25 13.68
CA THR A 25 -0.82 -13.32 14.13
C THR A 25 -0.22 -14.04 12.92
N ALA A 26 0.88 -14.78 13.12
CA ALA A 26 1.48 -15.56 12.04
C ALA A 26 0.50 -16.58 11.45
N LYS A 27 -0.36 -17.16 12.29
CA LYS A 27 -1.38 -18.12 11.88
C LYS A 27 -2.46 -17.45 11.03
N GLU A 28 -3.07 -16.36 11.51
CA GLU A 28 -4.09 -15.61 10.77
C GLU A 28 -3.58 -15.10 9.42
N ALA A 29 -2.33 -14.63 9.37
CA ALA A 29 -1.72 -14.17 8.13
C ALA A 29 -1.54 -15.31 7.10
N LEU A 30 -1.11 -16.49 7.54
CA LEU A 30 -0.98 -17.67 6.68
C LEU A 30 -2.34 -18.20 6.23
N ASP A 31 -3.31 -18.26 7.15
CA ASP A 31 -4.69 -18.68 6.87
C ASP A 31 -5.31 -17.75 5.82
N SER A 32 -5.17 -16.43 5.99
CA SER A 32 -5.64 -15.41 5.05
C SER A 32 -5.06 -15.54 3.64
N LEU A 33 -3.76 -15.85 3.53
CA LEU A 33 -3.13 -16.12 2.23
C LEU A 33 -3.61 -17.44 1.63
N ARG A 34 -3.67 -18.50 2.43
CA ARG A 34 -4.14 -19.82 1.99
C ARG A 34 -5.56 -19.77 1.46
N GLU A 35 -6.44 -19.02 2.11
CA GLU A 35 -7.83 -18.84 1.69
C GLU A 35 -7.94 -18.18 0.30
N ARG A 36 -7.15 -17.12 0.05
CA ARG A 36 -7.22 -16.33 -1.19
C ARG A 36 -6.42 -16.94 -2.34
N VAL A 37 -5.25 -17.50 -2.05
CA VAL A 37 -4.27 -17.94 -3.06
C VAL A 37 -4.24 -19.47 -3.19
N GLY A 38 -4.65 -20.21 -2.16
CA GLY A 38 -4.58 -21.67 -2.09
C GLY A 38 -3.35 -22.20 -1.33
N PRO A 39 -3.24 -23.54 -1.20
CA PRO A 39 -2.28 -24.19 -0.30
C PRO A 39 -0.82 -23.96 -0.67
N GLY A 40 -0.48 -23.84 -1.96
CA GLY A 40 0.81 -23.40 -2.50
C GLY A 40 2.08 -23.90 -1.79
N ASP A 41 3.17 -23.14 -1.94
CA ASP A 41 4.41 -23.36 -1.18
C ASP A 41 4.32 -22.67 0.19
N VAL A 42 4.15 -23.47 1.24
CA VAL A 42 4.01 -22.99 2.62
C VAL A 42 5.28 -22.30 3.13
N ALA A 43 6.47 -22.72 2.69
CA ALA A 43 7.72 -22.09 3.09
C ALA A 43 7.84 -20.68 2.48
N ALA A 44 7.53 -20.54 1.19
CA ALA A 44 7.48 -19.23 0.53
C ALA A 44 6.37 -18.33 1.11
N ALA A 45 5.20 -18.88 1.43
CA ALA A 45 4.13 -18.14 2.10
C ALA A 45 4.57 -17.60 3.47
N ARG A 46 5.29 -18.39 4.27
CA ARG A 46 5.88 -17.93 5.54
C ARG A 46 6.88 -16.80 5.36
N VAL A 47 7.71 -16.86 4.31
CA VAL A 47 8.64 -15.77 3.98
C VAL A 47 7.87 -14.51 3.63
N LEU A 48 6.85 -14.62 2.79
CA LEU A 48 6.00 -13.51 2.38
C LEU A 48 5.31 -12.83 3.56
N VAL A 49 4.70 -13.61 4.46
CA VAL A 49 4.04 -13.10 5.67
C VAL A 49 4.99 -12.26 6.54
N ARG A 50 6.24 -12.69 6.69
CA ARG A 50 7.26 -11.93 7.43
C ARG A 50 7.64 -10.63 6.72
N GLN A 51 7.82 -10.67 5.40
CA GLN A 51 8.18 -9.49 4.60
C GLN A 51 7.07 -8.42 4.61
N LEU A 52 5.80 -8.85 4.63
CA LEU A 52 4.65 -7.95 4.69
C LEU A 52 4.26 -7.56 6.12
N ASP A 53 5.08 -7.93 7.10
CA ASP A 53 4.95 -7.55 8.52
C ASP A 53 3.56 -7.85 9.11
N ARG A 54 2.93 -8.92 8.60
CA ARG A 54 1.59 -9.42 8.97
C ARG A 54 0.47 -8.37 8.88
N LEU A 55 0.64 -7.36 8.02
CA LEU A 55 -0.37 -6.33 7.81
C LEU A 55 -1.51 -6.86 6.93
N PRO A 56 -2.77 -6.83 7.39
CA PRO A 56 -3.90 -7.35 6.61
C PRO A 56 -4.00 -6.74 5.22
N LEU A 57 -3.80 -5.42 5.10
CA LEU A 57 -3.83 -4.71 3.82
C LEU A 57 -2.71 -5.18 2.88
N ALA A 58 -1.48 -5.30 3.37
CA ALA A 58 -0.34 -5.75 2.57
C ALA A 58 -0.56 -7.18 2.05
N LEU A 59 -1.08 -8.07 2.89
CA LEU A 59 -1.42 -9.45 2.53
C LEU A 59 -2.53 -9.51 1.48
N ALA A 60 -3.56 -8.67 1.60
CA ALA A 60 -4.65 -8.62 0.63
C ALA A 60 -4.17 -8.16 -0.76
N VAL A 61 -3.37 -7.10 -0.81
CA VAL A 61 -2.79 -6.59 -2.07
C VAL A 61 -1.86 -7.63 -2.71
N ALA A 62 -1.02 -8.29 -1.90
CA ALA A 62 -0.15 -9.36 -2.37
C ALA A 62 -0.95 -10.55 -2.92
N ALA A 63 -1.96 -11.03 -2.18
CA ALA A 63 -2.81 -12.13 -2.61
C ALA A 63 -3.50 -11.82 -3.94
N ALA A 64 -4.07 -10.63 -4.08
CA ALA A 64 -4.69 -10.18 -5.33
C ALA A 64 -3.71 -10.17 -6.51
N SER A 65 -2.48 -9.68 -6.27
CA SER A 65 -1.42 -9.66 -7.29
C SER A 65 -0.95 -11.07 -7.68
N ILE A 66 -0.96 -12.02 -6.73
CA ILE A 66 -0.54 -13.39 -6.97
C ILE A 66 -1.57 -14.16 -7.80
N VAL A 67 -2.87 -13.97 -7.53
CA VAL A 67 -3.95 -14.66 -8.25
C VAL A 67 -4.35 -13.97 -9.56
N GLY A 68 -4.08 -12.66 -9.69
CA GLY A 68 -4.35 -11.88 -10.88
C GLY A 68 -3.54 -12.35 -12.09
N PRO A 69 -3.95 -12.00 -13.32
CA PRO A 69 -3.26 -12.41 -14.54
C PRO A 69 -1.96 -11.59 -14.78
N PRO A 70 -0.83 -12.25 -15.13
CA PRO A 70 -0.60 -13.69 -15.07
C PRO A 70 -0.42 -14.17 -13.63
N ARG A 71 -1.03 -15.31 -13.28
CA ARG A 71 -0.89 -15.91 -11.94
C ARG A 71 0.58 -16.27 -11.69
N ILE A 72 1.08 -15.92 -10.52
CA ILE A 72 2.47 -16.21 -10.12
C ILE A 72 2.54 -17.07 -8.85
N ARG A 73 3.72 -17.62 -8.57
CA ARG A 73 3.99 -18.37 -7.33
C ARG A 73 4.40 -17.43 -6.21
N TYR A 74 4.21 -17.86 -4.95
CA TYR A 74 4.67 -17.10 -3.78
C TYR A 74 6.15 -16.72 -3.85
N SER A 75 7.03 -17.63 -4.26
CA SER A 75 8.47 -17.38 -4.38
C SER A 75 8.78 -16.25 -5.38
N ALA A 76 8.17 -16.29 -6.56
CA ALA A 76 8.33 -15.24 -7.57
C ALA A 76 7.81 -13.88 -7.09
N TYR A 77 6.70 -13.86 -6.32
CA TYR A 77 6.22 -12.63 -5.71
C TYR A 77 7.20 -12.10 -4.65
N VAL A 78 7.75 -12.97 -3.81
CA VAL A 78 8.75 -12.59 -2.79
C VAL A 78 10.01 -11.99 -3.43
N GLU A 79 10.48 -12.56 -4.54
CA GLU A 79 11.62 -12.01 -5.29
C GLU A 79 11.35 -10.61 -5.80
N ARG A 80 10.18 -10.39 -6.44
CA ARG A 80 9.76 -9.07 -6.91
C ARG A 80 9.63 -8.07 -5.77
N LEU A 81 8.99 -8.48 -4.67
CA LEU A 81 8.80 -7.62 -3.49
C LEU A 81 10.13 -7.14 -2.90
N ARG A 82 11.16 -8.00 -2.87
CA ARG A 82 12.51 -7.64 -2.39
C ARG A 82 13.25 -6.69 -3.31
N ALA A 83 12.93 -6.69 -4.60
CA ALA A 83 13.54 -5.82 -5.60
C ALA A 83 12.92 -4.40 -5.62
N GLU A 84 11.80 -4.16 -4.93
CA GLU A 84 11.10 -2.88 -4.94
C GLU A 84 11.87 -1.76 -4.18
N PRO A 85 12.22 -0.63 -4.83
CA PRO A 85 13.05 0.42 -4.25
C PRO A 85 12.25 1.46 -3.44
N ILE A 86 11.69 1.06 -2.29
CA ILE A 86 10.81 1.94 -1.49
C ILE A 86 11.54 3.10 -0.82
N ASP A 87 12.75 2.85 -0.35
CA ASP A 87 13.47 3.81 0.50
C ASP A 87 13.80 5.12 -0.27
N GLY A 88 13.86 5.08 -1.61
CA GLY A 88 14.06 6.26 -2.46
C GLY A 88 12.78 6.91 -3.00
N LEU A 89 11.62 6.25 -2.89
CA LEU A 89 10.36 6.70 -3.51
C LEU A 89 9.41 7.40 -2.52
N LEU A 90 9.49 7.07 -1.23
CA LEU A 90 8.63 7.62 -0.19
C LEU A 90 9.48 8.38 0.82
N ALA A 91 9.66 9.69 0.60
CA ALA A 91 10.25 10.57 1.60
C ALA A 91 9.38 10.53 2.87
N ARG A 92 9.95 10.05 3.97
CA ARG A 92 9.27 9.74 5.24
C ARG A 92 8.95 11.04 6.00
N PRO A 93 7.71 11.57 5.97
CA PRO A 93 7.37 12.69 6.83
C PRO A 93 7.30 12.16 8.27
N SER A 94 7.73 12.96 9.25
CA SER A 94 7.57 12.58 10.66
C SER A 94 6.08 12.55 11.03
N GLY A 95 5.61 11.44 11.58
CA GLY A 95 4.26 11.33 12.15
C GLY A 95 3.62 9.97 11.90
N GLU A 96 3.53 9.53 10.65
CA GLU A 96 2.91 8.25 10.28
C GLU A 96 3.61 7.70 9.03
N ALA A 97 4.72 6.97 9.24
CA ALA A 97 5.41 6.34 8.12
C ALA A 97 4.51 5.24 7.54
N TYR A 98 4.09 5.39 6.28
CA TYR A 98 3.33 4.36 5.58
C TYR A 98 4.10 3.02 5.65
N PRO A 99 3.52 1.95 6.21
CA PRO A 99 4.29 0.74 6.48
C PRO A 99 4.92 0.17 5.21
N ARG A 100 6.22 -0.15 5.29
CA ARG A 100 7.04 -0.58 4.15
C ARG A 100 6.39 -1.73 3.36
N GLY A 101 5.89 -2.76 4.04
CA GLY A 101 5.27 -3.91 3.37
C GLY A 101 4.04 -3.55 2.54
N VAL A 102 3.25 -2.58 2.99
CA VAL A 102 2.11 -2.07 2.21
C VAL A 102 2.61 -1.27 1.02
N ALA A 103 3.62 -0.40 1.22
CA ALA A 103 4.24 0.36 0.14
C ALA A 103 4.75 -0.54 -1.00
N GLN A 104 5.51 -1.58 -0.66
CA GLN A 104 6.05 -2.55 -1.61
C GLN A 104 4.94 -3.27 -2.37
N ALA A 105 3.96 -3.81 -1.64
CA ALA A 105 2.86 -4.55 -2.25
C ALA A 105 2.05 -3.67 -3.20
N THR A 106 1.75 -2.43 -2.80
CA THR A 106 1.00 -1.47 -3.63
C THR A 106 1.78 -1.04 -4.86
N LEU A 107 3.07 -0.69 -4.75
CA LEU A 107 3.88 -0.34 -5.93
C LEU A 107 3.98 -1.51 -6.91
N LEU A 108 4.22 -2.72 -6.42
CA LEU A 108 4.30 -3.90 -7.25
C LEU A 108 2.96 -4.18 -7.96
N ALA A 109 1.82 -3.94 -7.30
CA ALA A 109 0.50 -4.02 -7.92
C ALA A 109 0.33 -2.96 -9.01
N LEU A 110 0.76 -1.72 -8.77
CA LEU A 110 0.72 -0.63 -9.75
C LEU A 110 1.60 -0.90 -10.98
N HIS A 111 2.75 -1.57 -10.81
CA HIS A 111 3.60 -2.00 -11.92
C HIS A 111 2.91 -3.01 -12.85
N ALA A 112 2.00 -3.82 -12.31
CA ALA A 112 1.22 -4.77 -13.10
C ALA A 112 0.05 -4.12 -13.87
N VAL A 113 -0.35 -2.89 -13.51
CA VAL A 113 -1.46 -2.20 -14.18
C VAL A 113 -1.00 -1.59 -15.51
N SER A 114 -1.73 -1.92 -16.57
CA SER A 114 -1.47 -1.47 -17.94
C SER A 114 -2.74 -1.01 -18.65
N GLY A 115 -2.58 -0.44 -19.84
CA GLY A 115 -3.70 0.00 -20.69
C GLY A 115 -4.60 1.05 -20.03
N GLN A 116 -5.90 0.96 -20.29
CA GLN A 116 -6.88 1.94 -19.81
C GLN A 116 -6.94 2.04 -18.27
N SER A 117 -6.72 0.94 -17.56
CA SER A 117 -6.68 0.93 -16.09
C SER A 117 -5.59 1.83 -15.52
N ARG A 118 -4.45 1.94 -16.22
CA ARG A 118 -3.36 2.84 -15.80
C ARG A 118 -3.75 4.32 -15.95
N VAL A 119 -4.46 4.65 -17.03
CA VAL A 119 -4.98 6.01 -17.26
C VAL A 119 -5.99 6.36 -16.18
N LEU A 120 -6.95 5.47 -15.91
CA LEU A 120 -7.96 5.68 -14.87
C LEU A 120 -7.33 5.87 -13.48
N LEU A 121 -6.33 5.08 -13.10
CA LEU A 121 -5.63 5.25 -11.83
C LEU A 121 -4.93 6.62 -11.73
N ARG A 122 -4.41 7.15 -12.84
CA ARG A 122 -3.82 8.49 -12.87
C ARG A 122 -4.87 9.57 -12.63
N GLU A 123 -6.04 9.46 -13.25
CA GLU A 123 -7.14 10.40 -13.02
C GLU A 123 -7.66 10.32 -11.58
N LEU A 124 -7.85 9.10 -11.05
CA LEU A 124 -8.26 8.88 -9.66
C LEU A 124 -7.23 9.43 -8.65
N SER A 125 -5.94 9.47 -9.00
CA SER A 125 -4.91 10.03 -8.12
C SER A 125 -5.13 11.51 -7.82
N VAL A 126 -5.73 12.27 -8.73
CA VAL A 126 -6.06 13.70 -8.55
C VAL A 126 -7.13 13.89 -7.47
N LEU A 127 -8.00 12.89 -7.29
CA LEU A 127 -9.04 12.87 -6.25
C LEU A 127 -8.52 12.41 -4.90
N SER A 128 -7.25 12.00 -4.80
CA SER A 128 -6.69 11.64 -3.51
C SER A 128 -6.77 12.85 -2.59
N PRO A 129 -7.25 12.69 -1.34
CA PRO A 129 -7.13 13.74 -0.36
C PRO A 129 -5.68 14.21 -0.35
N PRO A 130 -5.39 15.50 -0.11
CA PRO A 130 -4.05 15.92 0.20
C PRO A 130 -3.64 15.21 1.49
N THR A 131 -3.11 13.99 1.39
CA THR A 131 -2.30 13.37 2.41
C THR A 131 -1.24 14.39 2.79
N GLY A 132 -0.90 14.50 4.07
CA GLY A 132 0.01 15.54 4.62
C GLY A 132 1.41 15.65 3.98
N ALA A 133 1.67 14.97 2.87
CA ALA A 133 2.81 15.08 1.99
C ALA A 133 2.78 16.30 1.04
N ARG A 134 1.77 17.19 1.08
CA ARG A 134 1.94 18.58 0.57
C ARG A 134 2.73 19.43 1.59
N CYS A 135 3.88 18.93 2.04
CA CYS A 135 4.91 19.81 2.56
C CYS A 135 5.55 20.45 1.32
N ARG A 136 5.33 21.77 1.14
CA ARG A 136 5.83 22.64 0.06
C ARG A 136 6.78 21.94 -0.93
N LEU A 137 6.31 21.67 -2.15
CA LEU A 137 7.23 21.58 -3.28
C LEU A 137 7.95 22.94 -3.37
N PRO A 138 9.29 23.01 -3.36
CA PRO A 138 9.96 24.20 -3.88
C PRO A 138 9.46 24.40 -5.31
N THR A 139 9.04 25.62 -5.61
CA THR A 139 8.35 26.06 -6.83
C THR A 139 9.18 25.94 -8.12
N ASN A 140 10.10 24.99 -8.21
CA ASN A 140 11.08 24.92 -9.30
C ASN A 140 11.48 23.49 -9.71
N SER A 141 10.50 22.64 -10.00
CA SER A 141 10.74 21.36 -10.70
C SER A 141 9.96 21.33 -12.03
N PRO A 142 10.60 20.98 -13.16
CA PRO A 142 10.11 21.28 -14.51
C PRO A 142 9.03 20.31 -15.03
N ILE A 143 8.37 19.56 -14.15
CA ILE A 143 7.44 18.48 -14.55
C ILE A 143 6.03 19.03 -14.84
N PHE A 144 5.75 20.29 -14.47
CA PHE A 144 4.51 20.98 -14.80
C PHE A 144 4.79 22.23 -15.65
N GLY A 145 5.22 22.02 -16.89
CA GLY A 145 5.18 23.05 -17.93
C GLY A 145 3.76 23.23 -18.44
N LEU A 146 2.92 23.94 -17.68
CA LEU A 146 1.71 24.57 -18.24
C LEU A 146 2.13 25.92 -18.82
N ASP A 147 2.18 25.97 -20.15
CA ASP A 147 2.48 27.15 -20.93
C ASP A 147 1.50 28.28 -20.56
N ARG A 148 2.05 29.35 -20.01
CA ARG A 148 1.30 30.52 -19.53
C ARG A 148 1.34 31.62 -20.59
N ARG A 149 1.02 31.28 -21.83
CA ARG A 149 0.70 32.22 -22.90
C ARG A 149 -0.59 31.76 -23.56
N LEU A 150 -1.69 32.38 -23.18
CA LEU A 150 -2.93 32.54 -23.97
C LEU A 150 -4.01 33.11 -23.04
N ILE A 151 -3.79 34.33 -22.52
CA ILE A 151 -4.83 35.31 -22.24
C ILE A 151 -4.16 36.68 -22.45
N GLU A 152 -4.14 37.12 -23.71
CA GLU A 152 -4.24 38.54 -24.05
C GLU A 152 -5.72 38.86 -24.26
#